data_AF-A0AA97FHJ7-F1
#
_entry.id   AF-A0AA97FHJ7-F1
#
_cell.length_a   1.000
_cell.length_b   1.000
_cell.length_c   1.000
_cell.angle_alpha   90.00
_cell.angle_beta   90.00
_cell.angle_gamma   90.00
#
_symmetry.space_group_name_H-M   'P 1'
#
loop_
_entity.id
_entity.type
_entity.pdbx_description
1 polymer ?
#
loop_
_entity_poly.entity_id
_entity_poly.type
_entity_poly.pdbx_seq_one_letter_code
_entity_poly.pdbx_strand_id
1 'polypeptide(L)' 'MDANSWLAGGGGWLTLALVNAGLAEQKDRSRLNWFVLSLVLGPIATLLIVVWAPPRR' A
#
# COMPACT_ATOMS: atom_id res chain seq x y z
N MET A 1 -2.11 -11.84 -22.11
CA MET A 1 -1.86 -11.05 -20.88
C MET A 1 -2.77 -11.61 -19.83
N ASP A 2 -2.19 -12.43 -18.97
CA ASP A 2 -2.88 -13.41 -18.17
C ASP A 2 -2.85 -12.90 -16.73
N ALA A 3 -3.79 -13.31 -15.86
CA ALA A 3 -3.92 -12.76 -14.50
C ALA A 3 -2.60 -12.77 -13.71
N ASN A 4 -1.77 -13.79 -13.93
CA ASN A 4 -0.43 -13.88 -13.34
C ASN A 4 0.51 -12.75 -13.79
N SER A 5 0.46 -12.33 -15.05
CA SER A 5 1.25 -11.19 -15.56
C SER A 5 0.76 -9.83 -15.04
N TRP A 6 -0.52 -9.72 -14.64
CA TRP A 6 -1.06 -8.52 -13.99
C TRP A 6 -0.66 -8.41 -12.53
N LEU A 7 -0.64 -9.53 -11.81
CA LEU A 7 -0.24 -9.59 -10.40
C LEU A 7 1.28 -9.60 -10.22
N ALA A 8 2.01 -10.30 -11.09
CA ALA A 8 3.48 -10.39 -11.06
C ALA A 8 4.16 -9.26 -11.85
N GLY A 9 3.42 -8.56 -12.71
CA GLY A 9 3.92 -7.39 -13.45
C GLY A 9 3.92 -6.13 -12.58
N GLY A 10 4.90 -5.25 -12.80
CA GLY A 10 5.09 -4.03 -12.01
C GLY A 10 3.86 -3.10 -11.94
N GLY A 11 2.93 -3.19 -12.89
CA GLY A 11 1.69 -2.40 -12.90
C GLY A 11 0.72 -2.74 -11.76
N GLY A 12 0.51 -4.03 -11.47
CA GLY A 12 -0.35 -4.45 -10.34
C GLY A 12 0.23 -4.06 -9.00
N TRP A 13 1.55 -4.22 -8.86
CA TRP A 13 2.29 -3.85 -7.64
C TRP A 13 2.31 -2.33 -7.39
N LEU A 14 2.52 -1.52 -8.43
CA LEU A 14 2.47 -0.06 -8.33
C LEU A 14 1.05 0.43 -7.96
N THR A 15 0.03 -0.19 -8.55
CA THR A 15 -1.37 0.14 -8.26
C THR A 15 -1.73 -0.17 -6.81
N LEU A 16 -1.32 -1.35 -6.31
CA LEU A 16 -1.47 -1.72 -4.89
C LEU A 16 -0.77 -0.71 -3.97
N ALA A 17 0.45 -0.28 -4.32
CA ALA A 17 1.18 0.70 -3.54
C ALA A 17 0.48 2.07 -3.48
N LEU A 18 -0.11 2.51 -4.59
CA LEU A 18 -0.89 3.75 -4.64
C LEU A 18 -2.18 3.66 -3.79
N VAL A 19 -2.91 2.55 -3.86
CA VAL A 19 -4.13 2.35 -3.05
C VAL A 19 -3.81 2.34 -1.56
N ASN A 20 -2.76 1.64 -1.15
CA ASN A 20 -2.30 1.61 0.24
C ASN A 20 -1.88 3.01 0.73
N ALA A 21 -1.21 3.79 -0.11
CA ALA A 21 -0.84 5.16 0.20
C ALA A 21 -2.08 6.04 0.48
N GLY A 22 -3.14 5.90 -0.34
CA GLY A 22 -4.40 6.61 -0.15
C GLY A 22 -5.16 6.18 1.12
N LEU A 23 -5.16 4.89 1.44
CA LEU A 23 -5.74 4.37 2.70
C LEU A 23 -5.01 4.91 3.94
N ALA A 24 -3.69 5.06 3.85
CA ALA A 24 -2.90 5.66 4.91
C ALA A 24 -3.18 7.16 5.08
N GLU A 25 -3.34 7.90 3.97
CA GLU A 25 -3.69 9.33 3.97
C GLU A 25 -5.04 9.58 4.68
N GLN A 26 -6.04 8.71 4.46
CA GLN A 26 -7.33 8.77 5.17
C GLN A 26 -7.22 8.59 6.70
N LYS A 27 -6.12 8.04 7.20
CA LYS A 27 -5.84 7.83 8.64
C LYS A 27 -4.89 8.87 9.22
N ASP A 28 -4.73 10.04 8.58
CA ASP A 28 -3.76 11.08 8.96
C ASP A 28 -2.29 10.58 8.98
N ARG A 29 -1.96 9.57 8.17
CA ARG A 29 -0.59 9.08 8.02
C ARG A 29 0.06 9.62 6.74
N SER A 30 1.39 9.72 6.75
CA SER A 30 2.15 10.18 5.57
C SER A 30 1.99 9.26 4.37
N ARG A 31 1.26 9.72 3.35
CA ARG A 31 1.02 9.01 2.09
C ARG A 31 2.31 8.51 1.43
N LEU A 32 3.34 9.34 1.39
CA LEU A 32 4.62 9.00 0.75
C LEU A 32 5.36 7.88 1.48
N ASN A 33 5.38 7.90 2.81
CA ASN A 33 6.01 6.82 3.58
C ASN A 33 5.29 5.49 3.36
N TRP A 34 3.96 5.49 3.33
CA TRP A 34 3.17 4.28 3.12
C TRP A 34 3.17 3.81 1.66
N PHE A 35 3.34 4.71 0.70
CA PHE A 35 3.59 4.38 -0.70
C PHE A 35 4.90 3.61 -0.87
N VAL A 36 6.02 4.18 -0.37
CA VAL A 36 7.34 3.54 -0.45
C VAL A 36 7.35 2.22 0.31
N LEU A 37 6.73 2.18 1.49
CA LEU A 37 6.60 0.97 2.27
C LEU A 37 5.81 -0.12 1.51
N SER A 38 4.75 0.26 0.79
CA SER A 38 3.97 -0.68 -0.03
C SER A 38 4.70 -1.11 -1.31
N LEU A 39 5.60 -0.29 -1.83
CA LEU A 39 6.44 -0.68 -2.95
C LEU A 39 7.38 -1.84 -2.58
N VAL A 40 7.88 -1.84 -1.33
CA VAL A 40 8.82 -2.85 -0.81
C VAL A 40 8.10 -4.07 -0.23
N LEU A 41 7.04 -3.84 0.56
CA LEU A 41 6.33 -4.91 1.29
C LEU A 41 5.09 -5.42 0.55
N GLY A 42 4.65 -4.74 -0.51
CA GLY A 42 3.46 -5.10 -1.28
C GLY A 42 2.20 -5.19 -0.40
N PRO A 43 1.43 -6.29 -0.50
CA PRO A 43 0.19 -6.46 0.26
C PRO A 43 0.39 -6.54 1.79
N ILE A 44 1.60 -6.83 2.27
CA ILE A 44 1.90 -6.82 3.71
C ILE A 44 1.78 -5.40 4.29
N ALA A 45 2.06 -4.36 3.48
CA ALA A 45 1.87 -2.98 3.92
C ALA A 45 0.39 -2.68 4.21
N THR A 46 -0.56 -3.30 3.49
CA THR A 46 -2.00 -3.14 3.74
C THR A 46 -2.37 -3.68 5.11
N LEU A 47 -1.84 -4.85 5.49
CA LEU A 47 -2.08 -5.44 6.81
C LEU A 47 -1.56 -4.54 7.93
N LEU A 48 -0.39 -3.93 7.73
CA LEU A 48 0.17 -2.97 8.67
C LEU A 48 -0.71 -1.71 8.80
N ILE A 49 -1.25 -1.17 7.69
CA ILE A 49 -2.16 -0.01 7.74
C ILE A 49 -3.45 -0.33 8.52
N VAL A 50 -3.98 -1.53 8.36
CA VAL A 50 -5.26 -1.94 8.95
C VAL A 50 -5.10 -2.27 10.44
N VAL A 51 -4.05 -3.03 10.81
CA VAL A 51 -3.82 -3.47 12.20
C VAL A 51 -3.26 -2.34 13.07
N TRP A 52 -2.45 -1.44 12.50
CA TRP A 52 -1.83 -0.39 13.29
C TRP A 52 -2.86 0.70 13.63
N ALA A 53 -3.07 0.92 14.93
CA ALA A 53 -3.91 2.00 15.41
C ALA A 53 -3.47 3.35 14.82
N PRO A 54 -4.40 4.28 14.51
CA PRO A 54 -4.04 5.64 14.11
C PRO A 54 -3.14 6.27 15.19
N PRO A 55 -2.21 7.17 14.81
CA PRO A 55 -1.45 7.87 15.81
C PRO A 55 -2.45 8.71 16.61
N ARG A 56 -2.57 8.43 17.91
CA ARG A 56 -3.36 9.29 18.78
C ARG A 56 -2.70 10.67 18.73
N ARG A 57 -3.45 11.67 18.28
CA ARG A 57 -3.10 13.08 18.44
C ARG A 57 -3.13 13.42 19.92
#